data_AF-A0A6L6LBQ4-F1
#
_entry.id   AF-A0A6L6LBQ4-F1
#
_cell.length_a   1.000
_cell.length_b   1.000
_cell.length_c   1.000
_cell.angle_alpha   90.00
_cell.angle_beta   90.00
_cell.angle_gamma   90.00
#
_symmetry.space_group_name_H-M   'P 1'
#
loop_
_entity.id
_entity.type
_entity.pdbx_description
1 polymer ?
#
loop_
_entity_poly.entity_id
_entity_poly.type
_entity_poly.pdbx_seq_one_letter_code
_entity_poly.pdbx_strand_id
1 'polypeptide(L)'
;MKKSIFRWSAAVLVAASLGLALGGCGAKDKKTASSSEKASTSKVEKKAKSNSKKSAASSSQANDTASSSTQASSATAAKDSGKTENASTTTQAPVPAELVGTWVGSSPQADAIKMTVDANGDVTTVVSFKNDSEPTRTATYTARAVKATGNIYYWDSEGLDGADALLPGITGLGVANFRLEPGFVLEEGHYTPIVFTAPVNTEFDYTKYNDFRFSLTKEQ
;
A
#
# COMPACT_ATOMS: atom_id res chain seq x y z
N MET A 1 50.84 13.23 3.91
CA MET A 1 50.14 12.47 4.97
C MET A 1 49.28 11.40 4.30
N LYS A 2 49.29 10.20 4.90
CA LYS A 2 48.96 8.91 4.25
C LYS A 2 47.45 8.62 4.31
N LYS A 3 46.91 8.08 3.21
CA LYS A 3 45.50 7.69 3.04
C LYS A 3 45.24 6.37 3.80
N SER A 4 44.30 6.37 4.73
CA SER A 4 43.87 5.18 5.48
C SER A 4 42.67 4.52 4.81
N ILE A 5 42.85 3.27 4.40
CA ILE A 5 41.83 2.39 3.82
C ILE A 5 41.40 1.44 4.94
N PHE A 6 40.15 1.55 5.38
CA PHE A 6 39.57 0.65 6.38
C PHE A 6 39.06 -0.62 5.67
N ARG A 7 39.61 -1.78 6.04
CA ARG A 7 39.17 -3.11 5.58
C ARG A 7 38.24 -3.70 6.65
N TRP A 8 36.98 -3.95 6.32
CA TRP A 8 36.05 -4.65 7.19
C TRP A 8 36.19 -6.16 6.92
N SER A 9 36.64 -6.91 7.92
CA SER A 9 36.71 -8.37 7.86
C SER A 9 35.32 -8.97 8.10
N ALA A 10 34.84 -9.74 7.13
CA ALA A 10 33.69 -10.63 7.29
C ALA A 10 34.14 -11.94 7.97
N ALA A 11 33.42 -12.36 9.01
CA ALA A 11 33.52 -13.69 9.57
C ALA A 11 32.12 -14.34 9.49
N VAL A 12 31.92 -15.16 8.47
CA VAL A 12 30.76 -16.05 8.35
C VAL A 12 31.14 -17.37 9.00
N LEU A 13 30.44 -17.73 10.08
CA LEU A 13 30.48 -19.06 10.67
C LEU A 13 29.30 -19.86 10.14
N VAL A 14 29.61 -20.90 9.37
CA VAL A 14 28.69 -21.94 8.90
C VAL A 14 28.49 -22.96 10.04
N ALA A 15 27.25 -23.26 10.38
CA ALA A 15 26.90 -24.47 11.13
C ALA A 15 25.81 -25.21 10.36
N ALA A 16 26.21 -26.34 9.78
CA ALA A 16 25.34 -27.34 9.17
C ALA A 16 24.91 -28.35 10.24
N SER A 17 23.64 -28.73 10.26
CA SER A 17 23.25 -30.05 10.75
C SER A 17 21.95 -30.53 10.10
N LEU A 18 22.11 -31.68 9.43
CA LEU A 18 21.14 -32.58 8.81
C LEU A 18 20.12 -33.15 9.80
N GLY A 19 18.91 -33.47 9.30
CA GLY A 19 17.98 -34.36 9.98
C GLY A 19 16.66 -34.60 9.22
N LEU A 20 16.67 -35.52 8.26
CA LEU A 20 15.49 -36.16 7.66
C LEU A 20 14.98 -37.28 8.58
N ALA A 21 13.67 -37.34 8.84
CA ALA A 21 12.97 -38.59 9.13
C ALA A 21 11.48 -38.51 8.75
N LEU A 22 11.13 -39.23 7.69
CA LEU A 22 9.77 -39.66 7.34
C LEU A 22 9.49 -41.02 8.00
N GLY A 23 8.32 -41.14 8.62
CA GLY A 23 7.75 -42.39 9.12
C GLY A 23 6.64 -42.06 10.13
N GLY A 24 5.47 -42.67 10.17
CA GLY A 24 4.88 -43.79 9.45
C GLY A 24 3.53 -44.07 10.13
N CYS A 25 2.54 -44.49 9.36
CA CYS A 25 1.20 -44.88 9.78
C CYS A 25 1.22 -46.24 10.52
N GLY A 26 0.43 -46.43 11.59
CA GLY A 26 0.18 -47.79 12.13
C GLY A 26 -0.32 -47.89 13.58
N ALA A 27 -1.61 -48.17 13.71
CA ALA A 27 -2.44 -48.48 14.89
C ALA A 27 -1.85 -49.39 16.00
N LYS A 28 -2.32 -49.21 17.27
CA LYS A 28 -3.23 -50.18 17.95
C LYS A 28 -3.74 -49.72 19.35
N ASP A 29 -5.07 -49.65 19.43
CA ASP A 29 -5.99 -50.02 20.53
C ASP A 29 -5.68 -49.73 22.02
N LYS A 30 -6.54 -48.88 22.63
CA LYS A 30 -7.22 -49.24 23.89
C LYS A 30 -8.71 -48.88 23.80
N LYS A 31 -9.53 -49.92 23.73
CA LYS A 31 -10.97 -49.87 24.02
C LYS A 31 -11.19 -49.53 25.50
N THR A 32 -12.14 -48.64 25.76
CA THR A 32 -13.12 -48.83 26.84
C THR A 32 -14.45 -48.31 26.31
N ALA A 33 -15.46 -49.17 26.40
CA ALA A 33 -16.79 -48.99 25.87
C ALA A 33 -17.68 -48.26 26.90
N SER A 34 -18.55 -47.38 26.41
CA SER A 34 -19.97 -47.45 26.76
C SER A 34 -20.82 -46.83 25.64
N SER A 35 -21.74 -47.66 25.15
CA SER A 35 -22.89 -47.43 24.27
C SER A 35 -23.83 -46.32 24.78
N SER A 36 -24.64 -45.60 23.98
CA SER A 36 -25.67 -46.12 23.06
C SER A 36 -26.27 -45.01 22.16
N GLU A 37 -26.33 -45.28 20.86
CA GLU A 37 -27.38 -45.10 19.82
C GLU A 37 -28.34 -43.88 19.84
N LYS A 38 -28.72 -43.24 18.72
CA LYS A 38 -29.37 -43.76 17.49
C LYS A 38 -29.42 -42.62 16.42
N ALA A 39 -28.75 -42.72 15.25
CA ALA A 39 -29.17 -43.30 13.96
C ALA A 39 -30.36 -42.64 13.22
N SER A 40 -30.11 -42.14 11.99
CA SER A 40 -30.89 -42.26 10.72
C SER A 40 -30.23 -41.40 9.63
N THR A 41 -29.48 -41.88 8.62
CA THR A 41 -29.72 -42.73 7.42
C THR A 41 -30.46 -42.08 6.23
N SER A 42 -29.72 -41.85 5.14
CA SER A 42 -30.00 -42.12 3.70
C SER A 42 -28.83 -41.48 2.91
N LYS A 43 -27.91 -42.15 2.20
CA LYS A 43 -27.89 -43.17 1.12
C LYS A 43 -28.81 -42.76 -0.05
N VAL A 44 -28.28 -42.47 -1.24
CA VAL A 44 -27.97 -43.37 -2.39
C VAL A 44 -27.09 -42.55 -3.40
N GLU A 45 -25.87 -42.97 -3.80
CA GLU A 45 -25.52 -43.80 -5.00
C GLU A 45 -25.92 -43.14 -6.37
N LYS A 46 -25.21 -43.15 -7.51
CA LYS A 46 -23.97 -43.73 -8.03
C LYS A 46 -23.75 -43.24 -9.49
N LYS A 47 -22.48 -43.13 -9.91
CA LYS A 47 -21.88 -43.44 -11.24
C LYS A 47 -22.07 -42.54 -12.51
N ALA A 48 -20.89 -42.16 -13.04
CA ALA A 48 -20.32 -42.38 -14.39
C ALA A 48 -20.61 -41.46 -15.60
N LYS A 49 -19.54 -40.73 -15.99
CA LYS A 49 -18.86 -40.63 -17.31
C LYS A 49 -19.70 -40.60 -18.60
N SER A 50 -19.57 -39.53 -19.39
CA SER A 50 -19.15 -39.55 -20.82
C SER A 50 -19.24 -38.14 -21.44
N ASN A 51 -18.90 -38.06 -22.73
CA ASN A 51 -18.12 -37.02 -23.40
C ASN A 51 -18.98 -36.12 -24.31
N SER A 52 -18.36 -35.02 -24.79
CA SER A 52 -18.69 -34.20 -25.97
C SER A 52 -19.89 -33.23 -25.90
N LYS A 53 -19.61 -31.92 -26.07
CA LYS A 53 -19.92 -31.15 -27.30
C LYS A 53 -19.31 -29.74 -27.21
N LYS A 54 -18.25 -29.52 -28.00
CA LYS A 54 -17.68 -28.19 -28.32
C LYS A 54 -18.27 -27.75 -29.67
N SER A 55 -18.89 -26.57 -29.71
CA SER A 55 -19.00 -25.73 -30.93
C SER A 55 -19.87 -24.50 -30.70
N ALA A 56 -19.30 -23.32 -31.01
CA ALA A 56 -19.89 -22.08 -31.56
C ALA A 56 -19.09 -20.88 -31.01
N ALA A 57 -18.04 -20.40 -31.69
CA ALA A 57 -18.06 -19.53 -32.87
C ALA A 57 -18.39 -18.06 -32.52
N SER A 58 -17.38 -17.19 -32.62
CA SER A 58 -17.49 -15.85 -33.20
C SER A 58 -16.07 -15.30 -33.41
N SER A 59 -15.66 -15.31 -34.68
CA SER A 59 -14.45 -14.70 -35.20
C SER A 59 -14.87 -13.43 -35.96
N SER A 60 -14.37 -12.28 -35.54
CA SER A 60 -14.41 -11.05 -36.35
C SER A 60 -12.98 -10.51 -36.47
N GLN A 61 -12.34 -10.85 -37.58
CA GLN A 61 -11.21 -10.13 -38.14
C GLN A 61 -11.65 -9.58 -39.49
N ALA A 62 -11.60 -8.26 -39.62
CA ALA A 62 -11.39 -7.55 -40.87
C ALA A 62 -10.85 -6.16 -40.51
N ASN A 63 -9.60 -5.89 -40.85
CA ASN A 63 -9.19 -4.61 -41.39
C ASN A 63 -7.81 -4.77 -42.03
N ASP A 64 -7.83 -4.82 -43.35
CA ASP A 64 -6.68 -4.56 -44.20
C ASP A 64 -6.51 -3.05 -44.41
N THR A 65 -5.26 -2.66 -44.67
CA THR A 65 -4.81 -1.55 -45.54
C THR A 65 -3.88 -0.54 -44.87
N ALA A 66 -2.59 -0.89 -44.93
CA ALA A 66 -1.50 -0.22 -45.64
C ALA A 66 -1.01 1.19 -45.26
N SER A 67 0.34 1.24 -45.13
CA SER A 67 1.29 2.33 -45.47
C SER A 67 1.25 3.57 -44.57
N SER A 68 2.35 4.25 -44.18
CA SER A 68 3.72 4.33 -44.66
C SER A 68 4.61 4.84 -43.51
N SER A 69 5.87 4.44 -43.53
CA SER A 69 7.00 4.91 -42.71
C SER A 69 7.39 6.38 -42.94
N THR A 70 8.43 6.82 -42.19
CA THR A 70 9.16 8.13 -42.12
C THR A 70 8.53 9.11 -41.12
N GLN A 71 9.20 9.79 -40.19
CA GLN A 71 10.58 10.30 -40.11
C GLN A 71 10.90 10.74 -38.65
N ALA A 72 12.18 10.80 -38.30
CA ALA A 72 12.71 11.25 -37.00
C ALA A 72 12.61 12.77 -36.74
N SER A 73 12.78 13.14 -35.46
CA SER A 73 13.51 14.32 -34.91
C SER A 73 12.71 15.32 -34.04
N SER A 74 13.09 15.34 -32.75
CA SER A 74 13.40 16.49 -31.86
C SER A 74 12.48 17.72 -31.69
N ALA A 75 12.13 17.93 -30.41
CA ALA A 75 12.24 19.15 -29.59
C ALA A 75 11.25 20.35 -29.71
N THR A 76 10.83 20.77 -28.50
CA THR A 76 10.42 22.11 -28.03
C THR A 76 9.15 22.77 -28.57
N ALA A 77 8.15 22.91 -27.69
CA ALA A 77 7.36 24.14 -27.56
C ALA A 77 6.73 24.23 -26.17
N ALA A 78 7.16 25.25 -25.42
CA ALA A 78 6.54 25.70 -24.19
C ALA A 78 5.11 26.18 -24.44
N LYS A 79 4.20 25.93 -23.50
CA LYS A 79 2.94 26.66 -23.39
C LYS A 79 2.76 27.15 -21.96
N ASP A 80 3.30 28.34 -21.76
CA ASP A 80 2.86 29.30 -20.75
C ASP A 80 1.40 29.69 -21.04
N SER A 81 0.55 29.65 -20.02
CA SER A 81 -0.78 30.25 -20.02
C SER A 81 -1.15 30.46 -18.56
N GLY A 82 -0.87 31.67 -18.08
CA GLY A 82 -0.99 32.07 -16.69
C GLY A 82 -2.40 31.97 -16.11
N LYS A 83 -2.43 31.78 -14.80
CA LYS A 83 -3.54 32.18 -13.94
C LYS A 83 -2.98 33.02 -12.80
N THR A 84 -3.61 34.18 -12.67
CA THR A 84 -3.33 35.35 -11.87
C THR A 84 -2.91 35.11 -10.42
N GLU A 85 -1.93 35.90 -10.02
CA GLU A 85 -1.40 36.15 -8.69
C GLU A 85 -2.51 36.45 -7.67
N ASN A 86 -2.50 35.70 -6.56
CA ASN A 86 -2.60 36.26 -5.22
C ASN A 86 -2.10 35.22 -4.21
N ALA A 87 -0.84 35.32 -3.78
CA ALA A 87 -0.40 34.71 -2.53
C ALA A 87 0.85 35.43 -2.03
N SER A 88 0.68 36.20 -0.97
CA SER A 88 1.74 36.70 -0.11
C SER A 88 2.78 35.61 0.12
N THR A 89 4.00 35.79 -0.40
CA THR A 89 5.14 34.89 -0.13
C THR A 89 5.66 35.13 1.28
N THR A 90 4.85 34.77 2.28
CA THR A 90 5.41 34.27 3.53
C THR A 90 5.95 32.89 3.18
N THR A 91 7.27 32.71 3.25
CA THR A 91 7.92 31.39 3.11
C THR A 91 7.45 30.50 4.27
N GLN A 92 6.23 29.97 4.17
CA GLN A 92 5.71 29.01 5.12
C GLN A 92 6.46 27.70 4.92
N ALA A 93 6.92 27.10 6.03
CA ALA A 93 7.60 25.82 5.98
C ALA A 93 6.71 24.78 5.27
N PRO A 94 7.27 23.91 4.41
CA PRO A 94 6.50 22.88 3.68
C PRO A 94 5.64 21.99 4.58
N VAL A 95 6.12 21.73 5.81
CA VAL A 95 5.41 20.94 6.82
C VAL A 95 5.51 21.61 8.20
N PRO A 96 4.56 21.38 9.11
CA PRO A 96 4.65 21.89 10.48
C PRO A 96 5.76 21.17 11.26
N ALA A 97 6.46 21.90 12.15
CA ALA A 97 7.60 21.37 12.91
C ALA A 97 7.24 20.16 13.79
N GLU A 98 6.00 20.10 14.27
CA GLU A 98 5.46 18.98 15.03
C GLU A 98 5.40 17.67 14.23
N LEU A 99 5.22 17.76 12.90
CA LEU A 99 5.16 16.61 12.00
C LEU A 99 6.54 16.05 11.67
N VAL A 100 7.59 16.88 11.68
CA VAL A 100 8.96 16.47 11.35
C VAL A 100 9.46 15.43 12.34
N GLY A 101 9.94 14.31 11.84
CA GLY A 101 10.46 13.19 12.64
C GLY A 101 10.04 11.84 12.10
N THR A 102 10.27 10.81 12.91
CA THR A 102 9.86 9.43 12.58
C THR A 102 8.65 9.03 13.40
N TRP A 103 7.70 8.38 12.74
CA TRP A 103 6.41 7.94 13.24
C TRP A 103 6.32 6.43 13.07
N VAL A 104 6.01 5.71 14.14
CA VAL A 104 5.97 4.25 14.16
C VAL A 104 4.64 3.74 14.67
N GLY A 105 4.24 2.56 14.20
CA GLY A 105 3.01 1.92 14.65
C GLY A 105 2.64 0.72 13.79
N SER A 106 1.35 0.37 13.82
CA SER A 106 0.78 -0.72 13.02
C SER A 106 -0.61 -0.32 12.54
N SER A 107 -1.13 -1.05 11.55
CA SER A 107 -2.48 -0.86 11.04
C SER A 107 -3.24 -2.19 11.00
N PRO A 108 -4.55 -2.18 10.70
CA PRO A 108 -5.27 -3.42 10.43
C PRO A 108 -4.61 -4.28 9.34
N GLN A 109 -3.93 -3.65 8.36
CA GLN A 109 -3.33 -4.31 7.20
C GLN A 109 -1.82 -4.56 7.34
N ALA A 110 -1.13 -3.88 8.25
CA ALA A 110 0.33 -3.94 8.40
C ALA A 110 0.77 -4.23 9.85
N ASP A 111 1.75 -5.11 10.01
CA ASP A 111 2.32 -5.44 11.32
C ASP A 111 3.24 -4.35 11.84
N ALA A 112 3.95 -3.67 10.94
CA ALA A 112 4.85 -2.57 11.28
C ALA A 112 4.82 -1.48 10.22
N ILE A 113 4.84 -0.24 10.69
CA ILE A 113 4.89 0.98 9.88
C ILE A 113 5.96 1.87 10.48
N LYS A 114 6.82 2.43 9.63
CA LYS A 114 7.76 3.50 9.96
C LYS A 114 7.68 4.56 8.88
N MET A 115 7.19 5.74 9.24
CA MET A 115 7.09 6.90 8.36
C MET A 115 8.02 7.99 8.87
N THR A 116 8.91 8.50 8.02
CA THR A 116 9.78 9.64 8.34
C THR A 116 9.36 10.82 7.49
N VAL A 117 9.11 11.96 8.14
CA VAL A 117 8.79 13.23 7.50
C VAL A 117 9.93 14.20 7.80
N ASP A 118 10.52 14.78 6.77
CA ASP A 118 11.54 15.82 6.92
C ASP A 118 10.95 17.23 6.83
N ALA A 119 11.78 18.24 7.08
CA ALA A 119 11.35 19.65 7.07
C ALA A 119 11.08 20.20 5.66
N ASN A 120 11.60 19.55 4.62
CA ASN A 120 11.40 19.90 3.21
C ASN A 120 10.12 19.29 2.63
N GLY A 121 9.49 18.36 3.36
CA GLY A 121 8.27 17.68 2.94
C GLY A 121 8.50 16.35 2.23
N ASP A 122 9.72 15.81 2.22
CA ASP A 122 9.94 14.43 1.80
C ASP A 122 9.44 13.50 2.91
N VAL A 123 8.56 12.61 2.49
CA VAL A 123 7.95 11.58 3.31
C VAL A 123 8.47 10.25 2.79
N THR A 124 9.08 9.46 3.67
CA THR A 124 9.47 8.08 3.39
C THR A 124 8.74 7.15 4.32
N THR A 125 8.02 6.20 3.76
CA THR A 125 7.20 5.25 4.48
C THR A 125 7.66 3.83 4.18
N VAL A 126 7.96 3.09 5.24
CA VAL A 126 8.40 1.71 5.23
C VAL A 126 7.32 0.89 5.93
N VAL A 127 6.76 -0.11 5.25
CA VAL A 127 5.62 -0.89 5.74
C VAL A 127 5.87 -2.38 5.58
N SER A 128 5.60 -3.14 6.63
CA SER A 128 5.49 -4.59 6.58
C SER A 128 4.03 -5.01 6.58
N PHE A 129 3.49 -5.32 5.38
CA PHE A 129 2.11 -5.73 5.21
C PHE A 129 1.89 -7.18 5.67
N LYS A 130 0.72 -7.45 6.25
CA LYS A 130 0.33 -8.78 6.70
C LYS A 130 0.12 -9.69 5.49
N ASN A 131 0.56 -10.93 5.60
CA ASN A 131 0.40 -11.97 4.57
C ASN A 131 1.06 -11.63 3.22
N ASP A 132 1.98 -10.65 3.20
CA ASP A 132 2.83 -10.42 2.04
C ASP A 132 4.06 -11.35 2.10
N SER A 133 4.45 -11.93 0.96
CA SER A 133 5.68 -12.71 0.83
C SER A 133 6.92 -11.82 0.84
N GLU A 134 6.76 -10.55 0.46
CA GLU A 134 7.81 -9.55 0.60
C GLU A 134 7.75 -8.92 1.99
N PRO A 135 8.87 -8.90 2.74
CA PRO A 135 8.84 -8.52 4.15
C PRO A 135 8.56 -7.03 4.36
N THR A 136 8.81 -6.18 3.36
CA THR A 136 8.78 -4.72 3.53
C THR A 136 8.63 -4.01 2.19
N ARG A 137 7.71 -3.04 2.12
CA ARG A 137 7.58 -2.09 1.01
C ARG A 137 8.05 -0.71 1.46
N THR A 138 8.70 0.02 0.56
CA THR A 138 9.16 1.38 0.80
C THR A 138 8.61 2.31 -0.27
N ALA A 139 8.01 3.43 0.14
CA ALA A 139 7.53 4.48 -0.73
C ALA A 139 8.07 5.83 -0.26
N THR A 140 8.41 6.70 -1.21
CA THR A 140 8.88 8.06 -0.93
C THR A 140 8.11 9.05 -1.79
N TYR A 141 7.69 10.16 -1.20
CA TYR A 141 7.00 11.23 -1.91
C TYR A 141 7.30 12.58 -1.27
N THR A 142 7.40 13.63 -2.08
CA THR A 142 7.58 15.01 -1.60
C THR A 142 6.25 15.74 -1.69
N ALA A 143 5.72 16.19 -0.55
CA ALA A 143 4.45 16.92 -0.47
C ALA A 143 4.50 18.02 0.58
N ARG A 144 3.58 18.99 0.48
CA ARG A 144 3.38 20.00 1.52
C ARG A 144 2.23 19.57 2.42
N ALA A 145 2.36 19.77 3.72
CA ALA A 145 1.27 19.59 4.66
C ALA A 145 0.55 20.92 4.85
N VAL A 146 -0.68 21.02 4.35
CA VAL A 146 -1.49 22.23 4.44
C VAL A 146 -2.51 22.06 5.55
N LYS A 147 -2.59 23.06 6.43
CA LYS A 147 -3.53 23.06 7.55
C LYS A 147 -4.95 23.32 7.03
N ALA A 148 -5.84 22.35 7.22
CA ALA A 148 -7.25 22.50 6.89
C ALA A 148 -8.00 23.25 8.00
N THR A 149 -8.10 22.64 9.19
CA THR A 149 -8.81 23.20 10.34
C THR A 149 -8.36 22.51 11.63
N GLY A 150 -8.30 23.23 12.75
CA GLY A 150 -7.91 22.65 14.04
C GLY A 150 -6.57 21.91 13.99
N ASN A 151 -6.61 20.59 14.19
CA ASN A 151 -5.46 19.68 14.16
C ASN A 151 -5.40 18.82 12.87
N ILE A 152 -6.23 19.18 11.88
CA ILE A 152 -6.42 18.44 10.64
C ILE A 152 -5.60 19.08 9.53
N TYR A 153 -4.87 18.25 8.80
CA TYR A 153 -4.03 18.62 7.68
C TYR A 153 -4.32 17.73 6.47
N TYR A 154 -4.08 18.25 5.27
CA TYR A 154 -4.05 17.47 4.04
C TYR A 154 -2.68 17.58 3.39
N TRP A 155 -2.32 16.56 2.62
CA TRP A 155 -1.11 16.57 1.80
C TRP A 155 -1.43 17.15 0.43
N ASP A 156 -0.86 18.32 0.14
CA ASP A 156 -0.90 18.93 -1.19
C ASP A 156 -0.07 18.04 -2.14
N SER A 157 -0.78 17.18 -2.85
CA SER A 157 -0.24 16.12 -3.70
C SER A 157 -1.11 15.97 -4.96
N GLU A 158 -0.50 15.56 -6.06
CA GLU A 158 -1.23 15.35 -7.31
C GLU A 158 -1.97 14.01 -7.27
N GLY A 159 -3.25 14.06 -6.89
CA GLY A 159 -4.11 12.87 -6.87
C GLY A 159 -3.64 11.81 -5.88
N LEU A 160 -3.39 10.58 -6.37
CA LEU A 160 -2.97 9.44 -5.54
C LEU A 160 -1.49 9.04 -5.77
N ASP A 161 -0.71 9.82 -6.52
CA ASP A 161 0.66 9.44 -6.88
C ASP A 161 1.56 9.25 -5.66
N GLY A 162 1.28 9.96 -4.56
CA GLY A 162 1.98 9.82 -3.29
C GLY A 162 1.29 8.93 -2.25
N ALA A 163 0.16 8.30 -2.57
CA ALA A 163 -0.70 7.67 -1.56
C ALA A 163 0.01 6.59 -0.74
N ASP A 164 0.90 5.81 -1.35
CA ASP A 164 1.66 4.76 -0.65
C ASP A 164 2.63 5.33 0.40
N ALA A 165 3.12 6.56 0.20
CA ALA A 165 3.96 7.26 1.16
C ALA A 165 3.12 8.02 2.20
N LEU A 166 2.04 8.66 1.76
CA LEU A 166 1.26 9.62 2.54
C LEU A 166 0.13 8.98 3.37
N LEU A 167 -0.33 7.77 3.00
CA LEU A 167 -1.30 6.95 3.72
C LEU A 167 -0.64 5.65 4.20
N PRO A 168 0.25 5.73 5.20
CA PRO A 168 1.11 4.62 5.55
C PRO A 168 0.32 3.41 6.04
N GLY A 169 0.58 2.23 5.46
CA GLY A 169 -0.09 0.99 5.87
C GLY A 169 -1.54 0.85 5.40
N ILE A 170 -1.96 1.64 4.41
CA ILE A 170 -3.27 1.54 3.77
C ILE A 170 -3.08 1.15 2.30
N THR A 171 -3.83 0.14 1.87
CA THR A 171 -3.89 -0.29 0.46
C THR A 171 -5.35 -0.46 0.03
N GLY A 172 -5.57 -0.65 -1.28
CA GLY A 172 -6.89 -0.98 -1.82
C GLY A 172 -7.89 0.18 -1.83
N LEU A 173 -7.39 1.42 -1.88
CA LEU A 173 -8.23 2.60 -2.05
C LEU A 173 -8.82 2.61 -3.46
N GLY A 174 -10.11 2.30 -3.59
CA GLY A 174 -10.83 2.45 -4.85
C GLY A 174 -11.08 3.92 -5.20
N VAL A 175 -11.16 4.26 -6.49
CA VAL A 175 -11.42 5.64 -6.96
C VAL A 175 -12.53 5.72 -8.02
N ALA A 176 -13.51 4.82 -7.97
CA ALA A 176 -14.59 4.85 -8.94
C ALA A 176 -15.59 5.97 -8.64
N ASN A 177 -15.61 7.02 -9.47
CA ASN A 177 -16.55 8.17 -9.41
C ASN A 177 -16.35 9.14 -8.23
N PHE A 178 -15.20 9.14 -7.57
CA PHE A 178 -14.84 10.12 -6.55
C PHE A 178 -13.34 10.39 -6.56
N ARG A 179 -12.95 11.53 -5.98
CA ARG A 179 -11.57 11.90 -5.71
C ARG A 179 -11.22 11.62 -4.26
N LEU A 180 -9.96 11.31 -4.04
CA LEU A 180 -9.37 11.09 -2.73
C LEU A 180 -8.22 12.08 -2.56
N GLU A 181 -8.05 12.58 -1.33
CA GLU A 181 -6.90 13.38 -0.95
C GLU A 181 -6.37 12.87 0.39
N PRO A 182 -5.09 12.44 0.45
CA PRO A 182 -4.45 12.04 1.69
C PRO A 182 -4.43 13.17 2.72
N GLY A 183 -4.63 12.82 3.98
CA GLY A 183 -4.47 13.75 5.09
C GLY A 183 -4.13 13.06 6.38
N PHE A 184 -4.06 13.87 7.44
CA PHE A 184 -3.83 13.36 8.78
C PHE A 184 -4.39 14.29 9.85
N VAL A 185 -4.63 13.72 11.03
CA VAL A 185 -4.82 14.45 12.28
C VAL A 185 -3.55 14.35 13.09
N LEU A 186 -3.07 15.48 13.58
CA LEU A 186 -1.89 15.57 14.44
C LEU A 186 -2.29 16.05 15.83
N GLU A 187 -2.25 15.15 16.80
CA GLU A 187 -2.74 15.43 18.15
C GLU A 187 -1.87 14.72 19.18
N GLU A 188 -1.34 15.45 20.16
CA GLU A 188 -0.59 14.90 21.31
C GLU A 188 0.56 13.92 20.93
N GLY A 189 1.24 14.14 19.81
CA GLY A 189 2.31 13.25 19.35
C GLY A 189 1.81 11.98 18.67
N HIS A 190 0.56 11.97 18.21
CA HIS A 190 -0.05 10.94 17.38
C HIS A 190 -0.31 11.47 15.96
N TYR A 191 0.07 10.68 14.96
CA TYR A 191 -0.27 10.87 13.55
C TYR A 191 -1.37 9.89 13.19
N THR A 192 -2.59 10.38 12.97
CA THR A 192 -3.74 9.55 12.56
C THR A 192 -3.98 9.76 11.07
N PRO A 193 -3.71 8.78 10.20
CA PRO A 193 -3.96 8.91 8.77
C PRO A 193 -5.46 9.01 8.50
N ILE A 194 -5.84 9.90 7.59
CA ILE A 194 -7.21 10.11 7.14
C ILE A 194 -7.24 10.28 5.62
N VAL A 195 -8.44 10.22 5.05
CA VAL A 195 -8.63 10.58 3.64
C VAL A 195 -9.87 11.45 3.48
N PHE A 196 -9.73 12.51 2.69
CA PHE A 196 -10.84 13.33 2.24
C PHE A 196 -11.41 12.73 0.96
N THR A 197 -12.73 12.79 0.81
CA THR A 197 -13.45 12.24 -0.35
C THR A 197 -14.37 13.31 -0.92
N ALA A 198 -14.42 13.45 -2.25
CA ALA A 198 -15.37 14.31 -2.92
C ALA A 198 -15.82 13.70 -4.26
N PRO A 199 -17.04 13.96 -4.75
CA PRO A 199 -17.43 13.61 -6.11
C PRO A 199 -16.49 14.22 -7.16
N VAL A 200 -16.36 13.58 -8.32
CA VAL A 200 -15.60 14.15 -9.46
C VAL A 200 -16.24 15.50 -9.83
N ASN A 201 -15.48 16.59 -9.79
CA ASN A 201 -15.89 18.00 -10.01
C ASN A 201 -16.49 18.77 -8.82
N THR A 202 -16.46 18.26 -7.59
CA THR A 202 -16.83 19.03 -6.40
C THR A 202 -15.61 19.31 -5.54
N GLU A 203 -15.48 20.48 -4.91
CA GLU A 203 -14.39 20.75 -3.96
C GLU A 203 -14.41 19.80 -2.77
N PHE A 204 -13.27 19.62 -2.10
CA PHE A 204 -13.20 18.84 -0.87
C PHE A 204 -13.82 19.61 0.30
N ASP A 205 -14.64 18.93 1.08
CA ASP A 205 -15.10 19.43 2.38
C ASP A 205 -14.11 18.96 3.46
N TYR A 206 -13.14 19.81 3.80
CA TYR A 206 -12.10 19.48 4.77
C TYR A 206 -12.60 19.35 6.22
N THR A 207 -13.89 19.53 6.47
CA THR A 207 -14.52 19.22 7.76
C THR A 207 -15.00 17.77 7.84
N LYS A 208 -15.04 17.05 6.71
CA LYS A 208 -15.49 15.66 6.60
C LYS A 208 -14.39 14.77 6.05
N TYR A 209 -13.94 13.84 6.87
CA TYR A 209 -12.91 12.87 6.51
C TYR A 209 -13.28 11.48 6.97
N ASN A 210 -12.63 10.48 6.37
CA ASN A 210 -12.66 9.11 6.85
C ASN A 210 -11.30 8.80 7.50
N ASP A 211 -11.30 8.40 8.76
CA ASP A 211 -10.09 7.84 9.37
C ASP A 211 -10.03 6.33 9.23
N PHE A 212 -8.81 5.81 9.27
CA PHE A 212 -8.52 4.39 9.10
C PHE A 212 -8.44 3.60 10.42
N ARG A 213 -8.85 4.21 11.54
CA ARG A 213 -8.92 3.60 12.87
C ARG A 213 -7.59 3.10 13.44
N PHE A 214 -6.49 3.78 13.12
CA PHE A 214 -5.19 3.59 13.78
C PHE A 214 -4.41 4.91 13.79
N SER A 215 -3.39 4.97 14.65
CA SER A 215 -2.47 6.11 14.73
C SER A 215 -1.04 5.61 14.85
N LEU A 216 -0.10 6.41 14.36
CA LEU A 216 1.32 6.24 14.59
C LEU A 216 1.76 7.15 15.74
N THR A 217 2.76 6.74 16.49
CA THR A 217 3.38 7.54 17.55
C THR A 217 4.75 8.01 17.13
N LYS A 218 5.13 9.22 17.56
CA LYS A 218 6.48 9.73 17.30
C LYS A 218 7.54 8.87 18.01
N GLU A 219 8.54 8.44 17.26
CA GLU A 219 9.73 7.74 17.78
C GLU A 219 10.53 8.73 18.64
N GLN A 220 10.72 8.40 19.92
CA GLN A 220 11.42 9.24 20.91
C GLN A 220 12.95 9.19 20.73
#